data_AF-A0A7V8CVU6-F1
#
_entry.id   AF-A0A7V8CVU6-F1
#
_cell.length_a   1.000
_cell.length_b   1.000
_cell.length_c   1.000
_cell.angle_alpha   90.00
_cell.angle_beta   90.00
_cell.angle_gamma   90.00
#
_symmetry.space_group_name_H-M   'P 1'
#
loop_
_entity.id
_entity.type
_entity.pdbx_description
1 polymer ?
#
loop_
_entity_poly.entity_id
_entity_poly.type
_entity_poly.pdbx_seq_one_letter_code
_entity_poly.pdbx_strand_id
1 'polypeptide(L)'
;MLTHRFMKKSLLKVAALAASLVAGQALAAAPAIYPNTSAMGVGHAESTAWYAACMKVAKVAPPPADLPSPKAVAGLSQCKASDLYYDTKAMPAPSLEDWRKVRHCAVAQDDSAVLMMLYQNGSGVQKNPALAFKYACSMDAAPAEMSGRVEHLQKLQAGGNIDQCDDITSGYMMGVCSAIEARQKQHVRSQASGKTAEAWPVAVQASYKKLEAATNNFAEARAGKETDLSGTARAAMSIAARTAELDLLAQDIKQYEAGKLPPAATPAQAQAQDKQLNLIYGKLMKQPKPDYAGAVEKDGIRDTQRLWLKYRDAWVAFGAARYPSVSADAWTAMLTARRNAQLNALLEN
;
A
#
# COMPACT_ATOMS: atom_id res chain seq x y z
N MET A 1 58.99 23.08 -56.30
CA MET A 1 59.17 22.61 -57.70
C MET A 1 58.32 21.35 -57.85
N LEU A 2 57.17 21.48 -58.54
CA LEU A 2 56.87 20.88 -59.85
C LEU A 2 56.79 19.34 -59.81
N THR A 3 55.77 18.61 -60.27
CA THR A 3 54.43 18.87 -60.87
C THR A 3 53.86 17.49 -61.27
N HIS A 4 52.52 17.32 -61.18
CA HIS A 4 51.64 16.55 -62.11
C HIS A 4 51.79 15.00 -62.22
N ARG A 5 50.80 14.15 -62.55
CA ARG A 5 49.37 14.25 -62.96
C ARG A 5 48.76 12.81 -62.99
N PHE A 6 47.49 12.66 -62.58
CA PHE A 6 46.36 11.92 -63.21
C PHE A 6 46.43 10.43 -63.62
N MET A 7 45.44 9.64 -63.15
CA MET A 7 44.32 8.96 -63.89
C MET A 7 43.66 7.90 -62.99
N LYS A 8 42.42 8.09 -62.48
CA LYS A 8 41.07 7.76 -63.03
C LYS A 8 40.78 6.27 -63.35
N LYS A 9 39.73 5.77 -62.65
CA LYS A 9 38.78 4.67 -62.94
C LYS A 9 39.20 3.23 -62.61
N SER A 10 38.45 2.55 -61.73
CA SER A 10 37.26 1.80 -62.14
C SER A 10 36.49 1.25 -60.93
N LEU A 11 35.15 1.40 -60.97
CA LEU A 11 34.21 0.68 -60.13
C LEU A 11 34.28 -0.81 -60.43
N LEU A 12 34.22 -1.69 -59.41
CA LEU A 12 33.44 -2.92 -59.52
C LEU A 12 32.99 -3.43 -58.14
N LYS A 13 31.74 -3.87 -58.12
CA LYS A 13 30.90 -4.29 -57.00
C LYS A 13 31.41 -5.58 -56.35
N VAL A 14 31.42 -5.65 -55.02
CA VAL A 14 31.06 -6.86 -54.27
C VAL A 14 30.28 -6.42 -53.03
N ALA A 15 28.95 -6.50 -53.11
CA ALA A 15 28.08 -6.41 -51.96
C ALA A 15 27.97 -7.82 -51.36
N ALA A 16 28.62 -8.04 -50.21
CA ALA A 16 28.38 -9.22 -49.39
C ALA A 16 27.44 -8.84 -48.24
N LEU A 17 26.23 -9.41 -48.27
CA LEU A 17 25.31 -9.43 -47.14
C LEU A 17 25.98 -10.10 -45.94
N ALA A 18 26.19 -9.35 -44.87
CA ALA A 18 26.36 -9.92 -43.53
C ALA A 18 25.05 -9.67 -42.77
N ALA A 19 24.10 -10.61 -42.91
CA ALA A 19 22.93 -10.68 -42.06
C ALA A 19 23.34 -11.36 -40.75
N SER A 20 23.68 -10.57 -39.74
CA SER A 20 23.90 -11.04 -38.38
C SER A 20 22.56 -11.43 -37.77
N LEU A 21 22.26 -12.73 -37.72
CA LEU A 21 21.22 -13.29 -36.86
C LEU A 21 21.61 -13.05 -35.40
N VAL A 22 21.17 -11.94 -34.82
CA VAL A 22 21.06 -11.82 -33.36
C VAL A 22 19.75 -12.51 -32.99
N ALA A 23 19.81 -13.84 -32.83
CA ALA A 23 18.75 -14.57 -32.16
C ALA A 23 18.74 -14.14 -30.70
N GLY A 24 17.85 -13.19 -30.37
CA GLY A 24 17.55 -12.84 -28.99
C GLY A 24 17.00 -14.07 -28.29
N GLN A 25 17.83 -14.70 -27.45
CA GLN A 25 17.35 -15.64 -26.46
C GLN A 25 16.54 -14.84 -25.44
N ALA A 26 15.23 -14.71 -25.70
CA ALA A 26 14.30 -14.41 -24.64
C ALA A 26 14.43 -15.57 -23.64
N LEU A 27 15.03 -15.31 -22.48
CA LEU A 27 14.94 -16.17 -21.32
C LEU A 27 13.45 -16.29 -21.00
N ALA A 28 12.81 -17.37 -21.48
CA ALA A 28 11.48 -17.73 -21.05
C ALA A 28 11.57 -17.98 -19.54
N ALA A 29 10.86 -17.17 -18.76
CA ALA A 29 10.69 -17.43 -17.34
C ALA A 29 10.17 -18.86 -17.18
N ALA A 30 10.75 -19.63 -16.24
CA ALA A 30 10.25 -20.95 -15.93
C ALA A 30 8.75 -20.85 -15.58
N PRO A 31 7.92 -21.82 -16.02
CA PRO A 31 6.50 -21.81 -15.69
C PRO A 31 6.33 -21.78 -14.17
N ALA A 32 5.40 -20.97 -13.68
CA ALA A 32 5.05 -20.93 -12.27
C ALA A 32 4.72 -22.35 -11.77
N ILE A 33 5.27 -22.71 -10.61
CA ILE A 33 5.08 -24.03 -10.02
C ILE A 33 3.62 -24.14 -9.56
N TYR A 34 2.93 -25.22 -9.94
CA TYR A 34 1.55 -25.49 -9.53
C TYR A 34 1.44 -26.83 -8.77
N PRO A 35 0.74 -26.87 -7.63
CA PRO A 35 0.32 -25.71 -6.84
C PRO A 35 1.55 -24.92 -6.36
N ASN A 36 1.35 -23.67 -5.96
CA ASN A 36 2.45 -22.85 -5.48
C ASN A 36 2.94 -23.39 -4.12
N THR A 37 4.13 -23.98 -4.13
CA THR A 37 4.80 -24.55 -2.95
C THR A 37 6.04 -23.76 -2.54
N SER A 38 6.23 -22.55 -3.06
CA SER A 38 7.46 -21.74 -2.89
C SER A 38 7.83 -21.53 -1.43
N ALA A 39 6.84 -21.43 -0.54
CA ALA A 39 7.00 -21.21 0.90
C ALA A 39 6.79 -22.47 1.77
N MET A 40 6.67 -23.66 1.18
CA MET A 40 6.24 -24.88 1.90
C MET A 40 7.38 -25.78 2.40
N GLY A 41 8.64 -25.42 2.10
CA GLY A 41 9.78 -26.31 2.32
C GLY A 41 9.80 -27.51 1.37
N VAL A 42 10.95 -28.17 1.24
CA VAL A 42 11.12 -29.29 0.28
C VAL A 42 10.37 -30.54 0.75
N GLY A 43 9.48 -31.07 -0.09
CA GLY A 43 8.85 -32.39 0.08
C GLY A 43 7.75 -32.50 1.15
N HIS A 44 7.35 -31.37 1.76
CA HIS A 44 6.31 -31.38 2.79
C HIS A 44 4.89 -31.23 2.19
N ALA A 45 4.75 -30.38 1.18
CA ALA A 45 3.45 -30.01 0.61
C ALA A 45 2.70 -31.20 0.00
N GLU A 46 3.39 -32.09 -0.71
CA GLU A 46 2.82 -33.19 -1.48
C GLU A 46 2.09 -34.21 -0.61
N SER A 47 2.40 -34.24 0.69
CA SER A 47 1.77 -35.13 1.66
C SER A 47 0.49 -34.56 2.29
N THR A 48 0.17 -33.30 2.00
CA THR A 48 -0.95 -32.59 2.65
C THR A 48 -2.27 -32.72 1.89
N ALA A 49 -3.38 -32.60 2.62
CA ALA A 49 -4.73 -32.66 2.05
C ALA A 49 -5.02 -31.51 1.08
N TRP A 50 -4.53 -30.29 1.38
CA TRP A 50 -4.74 -29.13 0.53
C TRP A 50 -4.05 -29.30 -0.83
N TYR A 51 -2.84 -29.89 -0.86
CA TYR A 51 -2.11 -30.14 -2.10
C TYR A 51 -2.87 -31.10 -3.01
N ALA A 52 -3.35 -32.23 -2.46
CA ALA A 52 -4.16 -33.18 -3.20
C ALA A 52 -5.46 -32.54 -3.74
N ALA A 53 -6.07 -31.60 -3.01
CA ALA A 53 -7.21 -30.84 -3.48
C ALA A 53 -6.85 -29.92 -4.65
N CYS A 54 -5.72 -29.20 -4.57
CA CYS A 54 -5.23 -28.35 -5.65
C CYS A 54 -4.95 -29.13 -6.94
N MET A 55 -4.42 -30.34 -6.84
CA MET A 55 -4.13 -31.17 -8.01
C MET A 55 -5.40 -31.56 -8.81
N LYS A 56 -6.57 -31.63 -8.16
CA LYS A 56 -7.85 -31.93 -8.83
C LYS A 56 -8.27 -30.83 -9.81
N VAL A 57 -7.84 -29.58 -9.58
CA VAL A 57 -8.19 -28.42 -10.42
C VAL A 57 -7.03 -27.90 -11.28
N ALA A 58 -5.89 -28.61 -11.29
CA ALA A 58 -4.68 -28.19 -12.01
C ALA A 58 -4.92 -27.89 -13.51
N LYS A 59 -5.81 -28.66 -14.15
CA LYS A 59 -6.12 -28.55 -15.58
C LYS A 59 -7.27 -27.60 -15.91
N VAL A 60 -7.92 -27.01 -14.91
CA VAL A 60 -8.99 -26.03 -15.14
C VAL A 60 -8.39 -24.79 -15.82
N ALA A 61 -9.08 -24.22 -16.80
CA ALA A 61 -8.60 -23.06 -17.54
C ALA A 61 -9.67 -21.96 -17.61
N PRO A 62 -9.28 -20.68 -17.66
CA PRO A 62 -10.22 -19.60 -17.90
C PRO A 62 -10.88 -19.74 -19.29
N PRO A 63 -12.17 -19.39 -19.43
CA PRO A 63 -12.83 -19.30 -20.72
C PRO A 63 -12.07 -18.36 -21.68
N PRO A 64 -11.96 -18.67 -22.99
CA PRO A 64 -11.28 -17.78 -23.94
C PRO A 64 -11.85 -16.36 -23.98
N ALA A 65 -13.15 -16.20 -23.72
CA ALA A 65 -13.82 -14.89 -23.66
C ALA A 65 -13.36 -14.02 -22.47
N ASP A 66 -12.73 -14.63 -21.47
CA ASP A 66 -12.23 -13.92 -20.29
C ASP A 66 -10.80 -13.39 -20.46
N LEU A 67 -10.09 -13.88 -21.48
CA LEU A 67 -8.69 -13.56 -21.73
C LEU A 67 -8.56 -12.25 -22.52
N PRO A 68 -7.57 -11.39 -22.19
CA PRO A 68 -7.24 -10.24 -23.01
C PRO A 68 -6.71 -10.70 -24.37
N SER A 69 -6.98 -9.92 -25.43
CA SER A 69 -6.35 -10.18 -26.72
C SER A 69 -4.82 -10.07 -26.61
N PRO A 70 -4.02 -10.82 -27.40
CA PRO A 70 -2.56 -10.74 -27.33
C PRO A 70 -2.00 -9.31 -27.51
N LYS A 71 -2.65 -8.49 -28.34
CA LYS A 71 -2.27 -7.08 -28.57
C LYS A 71 -2.49 -6.19 -27.34
N ALA A 72 -3.44 -6.55 -26.47
CA ALA A 72 -3.78 -5.76 -25.28
C ALA A 72 -2.83 -6.04 -24.09
N VAL A 73 -2.21 -7.23 -24.03
CA VAL A 73 -1.38 -7.66 -22.89
C VAL A 73 -0.22 -6.71 -22.64
N ALA A 74 0.49 -6.26 -23.69
CA ALA A 74 1.63 -5.36 -23.53
C ALA A 74 1.25 -4.04 -22.85
N GLY A 75 0.07 -3.49 -23.17
CA GLY A 75 -0.45 -2.26 -22.57
C GLY A 75 -0.96 -2.43 -21.13
N LEU A 76 -1.08 -3.66 -20.65
CA LEU A 76 -1.54 -3.99 -19.29
C LEU A 76 -0.38 -4.32 -18.35
N SER A 77 0.87 -4.30 -18.81
CA SER A 77 2.05 -4.68 -18.02
C SER A 77 2.31 -3.83 -16.77
N GLN A 78 1.72 -2.64 -16.66
CA GLN A 78 1.85 -1.72 -15.52
C GLN A 78 0.54 -1.55 -14.73
N CYS A 79 -0.49 -2.34 -15.03
CA CYS A 79 -1.76 -2.22 -14.34
C CYS A 79 -1.67 -2.83 -12.93
N LYS A 80 -2.45 -2.31 -11.98
CA LYS A 80 -2.50 -2.80 -10.59
C LYS A 80 -3.85 -3.49 -10.37
N ALA A 81 -3.88 -4.81 -10.55
CA ALA A 81 -5.13 -5.57 -10.53
C ALA A 81 -5.85 -5.48 -9.17
N SER A 82 -5.11 -5.60 -8.06
CA SER A 82 -5.66 -5.44 -6.71
C SER A 82 -6.31 -4.07 -6.51
N ASP A 83 -5.61 -2.97 -6.87
CA ASP A 83 -6.14 -1.61 -6.80
C ASP A 83 -7.44 -1.46 -7.61
N LEU A 84 -7.43 -1.93 -8.86
CA LEU A 84 -8.60 -1.90 -9.74
C LEU A 84 -9.77 -2.71 -9.17
N TYR A 85 -9.51 -3.88 -8.60
CA TYR A 85 -10.55 -4.74 -8.01
C TYR A 85 -11.26 -4.02 -6.88
N TYR A 86 -10.54 -3.51 -5.88
CA TYR A 86 -11.16 -2.85 -4.73
C TYR A 86 -11.81 -1.52 -5.10
N ASP A 87 -11.24 -0.76 -6.04
CA ASP A 87 -11.88 0.46 -6.54
C ASP A 87 -13.19 0.17 -7.27
N THR A 88 -13.21 -0.86 -8.12
CA THR A 88 -14.41 -1.27 -8.85
C THR A 88 -15.47 -1.81 -7.88
N LYS A 89 -15.06 -2.59 -6.88
CA LYS A 89 -15.94 -3.08 -5.80
C LYS A 89 -16.56 -1.95 -4.98
N ALA A 90 -15.86 -0.83 -4.80
CA ALA A 90 -16.34 0.33 -4.07
C ALA A 90 -17.28 1.24 -4.89
N MET A 91 -17.41 1.02 -6.20
CA MET A 91 -18.36 1.78 -7.02
C MET A 91 -19.81 1.43 -6.66
N PRO A 92 -20.75 2.40 -6.69
CA PRO A 92 -22.16 2.11 -6.41
C PRO A 92 -22.81 1.12 -7.40
N ALA A 93 -22.39 1.16 -8.67
CA ALA A 93 -22.91 0.31 -9.74
C ALA A 93 -21.82 0.09 -10.83
N PRO A 94 -20.81 -0.75 -10.57
CA PRO A 94 -19.75 -1.01 -11.55
C PRO A 94 -20.32 -1.70 -12.79
N SER A 95 -19.92 -1.27 -13.98
CA SER A 95 -20.36 -1.87 -15.24
C SER A 95 -19.60 -3.17 -15.54
N LEU A 96 -20.11 -3.98 -16.47
CA LEU A 96 -19.38 -5.15 -16.99
C LEU A 96 -18.03 -4.76 -17.61
N GLU A 97 -17.94 -3.56 -18.18
CA GLU A 97 -16.70 -3.04 -18.74
C GLU A 97 -15.65 -2.74 -17.67
N ASP A 98 -16.07 -2.24 -16.51
CA ASP A 98 -15.16 -1.96 -15.39
C ASP A 98 -14.57 -3.27 -14.86
N TRP A 99 -15.39 -4.29 -14.64
CA TRP A 99 -14.91 -5.61 -14.25
C TRP A 99 -14.06 -6.29 -15.33
N ARG A 100 -14.34 -6.06 -16.62
CA ARG A 100 -13.49 -6.56 -17.71
C ARG A 100 -12.08 -5.99 -17.61
N LYS A 101 -11.91 -4.70 -17.27
CA LYS A 101 -10.59 -4.09 -17.05
C LYS A 101 -9.86 -4.74 -15.88
N VAL A 102 -10.56 -4.98 -14.77
CA VAL A 102 -9.99 -5.70 -13.60
C VAL A 102 -9.50 -7.09 -14.02
N ARG A 103 -10.35 -7.89 -14.68
CA ARG A 103 -10.02 -9.25 -15.11
C ARG A 103 -8.86 -9.28 -16.09
N HIS A 104 -8.88 -8.45 -17.13
CA HIS A 104 -7.79 -8.40 -18.11
C HIS A 104 -6.48 -7.98 -17.47
N CYS A 105 -6.53 -7.03 -16.54
CA CYS A 105 -5.35 -6.65 -15.76
C CYS A 105 -4.83 -7.83 -14.93
N ALA A 106 -5.71 -8.51 -14.19
CA ALA A 106 -5.34 -9.64 -13.35
C ALA A 106 -4.73 -10.80 -14.16
N VAL A 107 -5.29 -11.12 -15.34
CA VAL A 107 -4.71 -12.10 -16.26
C VAL A 107 -3.34 -11.67 -16.79
N ALA A 108 -3.18 -10.40 -17.17
CA ALA A 108 -1.91 -9.89 -17.71
C ALA A 108 -0.79 -9.82 -16.66
N GLN A 109 -1.15 -9.68 -15.39
CA GLN A 109 -0.23 -9.61 -14.24
C GLN A 109 -0.04 -10.97 -13.53
N ASP A 110 -0.74 -12.01 -13.97
CA ASP A 110 -0.83 -13.30 -13.25
C ASP A 110 -1.28 -13.13 -11.78
N ASP A 111 -2.16 -12.15 -11.51
CA ASP A 111 -2.67 -11.83 -10.17
C ASP A 111 -3.72 -12.87 -9.75
N SER A 112 -3.22 -14.00 -9.27
CA SER A 112 -4.02 -15.14 -8.81
C SER A 112 -4.98 -14.76 -7.67
N ALA A 113 -4.64 -13.77 -6.85
CA ALA A 113 -5.50 -13.36 -5.75
C ALA A 113 -6.78 -12.68 -6.26
N VAL A 114 -6.62 -11.73 -7.20
CA VAL A 114 -7.76 -11.07 -7.84
C VAL A 114 -8.56 -12.05 -8.69
N LEU A 115 -7.89 -12.95 -9.43
CA LEU A 115 -8.58 -13.95 -10.24
C LEU A 115 -9.41 -14.92 -9.38
N MET A 116 -8.86 -15.39 -8.25
CA MET A 116 -9.62 -16.16 -7.26
C MET A 116 -10.89 -15.43 -6.83
N MET A 117 -10.76 -14.17 -6.40
CA MET A 117 -11.90 -13.37 -5.95
C MET A 117 -12.93 -13.14 -7.06
N LEU A 118 -12.51 -12.80 -8.29
CA LEU A 118 -13.42 -12.60 -9.42
C LEU A 118 -14.28 -13.84 -9.69
N TYR A 119 -13.64 -15.02 -9.79
CA TYR A 119 -14.33 -16.26 -10.15
C TYR A 119 -15.13 -16.88 -9.01
N GLN A 120 -14.76 -16.68 -7.75
CA GLN A 120 -15.57 -17.11 -6.60
C GLN A 120 -16.78 -16.18 -6.40
N ASN A 121 -16.55 -14.87 -6.47
CA ASN A 121 -17.56 -13.86 -6.15
C ASN A 121 -18.49 -13.57 -7.33
N GLY A 122 -18.11 -13.92 -8.56
CA GLY A 122 -18.90 -13.68 -9.77
C GLY A 122 -18.91 -12.21 -10.20
N SER A 123 -17.87 -11.45 -9.85
CA SER A 123 -17.79 -10.02 -10.16
C SER A 123 -17.39 -9.82 -11.63
N GLY A 124 -18.39 -9.54 -12.48
CA GLY A 124 -18.22 -9.37 -13.93
C GLY A 124 -17.85 -10.63 -14.70
N VAL A 125 -17.97 -11.80 -14.07
CA VAL A 125 -17.76 -13.13 -14.67
C VAL A 125 -18.83 -14.09 -14.20
N GLN A 126 -19.06 -15.15 -14.95
CA GLN A 126 -19.82 -16.28 -14.42
C GLN A 126 -19.02 -16.92 -13.28
N LYS A 127 -19.68 -17.13 -12.13
CA LYS A 127 -19.06 -17.84 -11.00
C LYS A 127 -18.49 -19.19 -11.47
N ASN A 128 -17.23 -19.43 -11.13
CA ASN A 128 -16.53 -20.66 -11.46
C ASN A 128 -15.65 -21.07 -10.27
N PRO A 129 -16.23 -21.77 -9.26
CA PRO A 129 -15.51 -22.16 -8.06
C PRO A 129 -14.27 -23.03 -8.35
N ALA A 130 -14.32 -23.90 -9.37
CA ALA A 130 -13.17 -24.74 -9.73
C ALA A 130 -11.99 -23.90 -10.24
N LEU A 131 -12.27 -22.86 -11.02
CA LEU A 131 -11.24 -21.94 -11.50
C LEU A 131 -10.75 -21.00 -10.39
N ALA A 132 -11.64 -20.52 -9.52
CA ALA A 132 -11.25 -19.77 -8.33
C ALA A 132 -10.31 -20.58 -7.43
N PHE A 133 -10.63 -21.87 -7.22
CA PHE A 133 -9.80 -22.81 -6.48
C PHE A 133 -8.42 -22.98 -7.11
N LYS A 134 -8.35 -23.11 -8.44
CA LYS A 134 -7.07 -23.17 -9.15
C LYS A 134 -6.23 -21.92 -8.86
N TYR A 135 -6.82 -20.74 -8.95
CA TYR A 135 -6.09 -19.50 -8.67
C TYR A 135 -5.67 -19.41 -7.20
N ALA A 136 -6.52 -19.80 -6.25
CA ALA A 136 -6.16 -19.90 -4.84
C ALA A 136 -4.92 -20.77 -4.60
N CYS A 137 -4.84 -21.92 -5.28
CA CYS A 137 -3.69 -22.83 -5.25
C CYS A 137 -2.44 -22.30 -5.96
N SER A 138 -2.55 -21.22 -6.74
CA SER A 138 -1.44 -20.60 -7.47
C SER A 138 -0.82 -19.42 -6.71
N MET A 139 -1.48 -18.96 -5.63
CA MET A 139 -1.01 -17.84 -4.82
C MET A 139 0.19 -18.21 -3.95
N ASP A 140 1.11 -17.27 -3.77
CA ASP A 140 2.08 -17.35 -2.69
C ASP A 140 1.35 -17.28 -1.34
N ALA A 141 1.66 -18.22 -0.44
CA ALA A 141 1.01 -18.34 0.85
C ALA A 141 1.90 -19.11 1.83
N ALA A 142 1.85 -18.74 3.12
CA ALA A 142 2.39 -19.59 4.17
C ALA A 142 1.56 -20.89 4.28
N PRO A 143 2.11 -21.98 4.85
CA PRO A 143 1.41 -23.27 4.92
C PRO A 143 0.01 -23.21 5.55
N ALA A 144 -0.14 -22.48 6.65
CA ALA A 144 -1.43 -22.30 7.31
C ALA A 144 -2.41 -21.46 6.49
N GLU A 145 -1.93 -20.42 5.78
CA GLU A 145 -2.76 -19.61 4.87
C GLU A 145 -3.30 -20.45 3.71
N MET A 146 -2.45 -21.29 3.11
CA MET A 146 -2.86 -22.15 2.00
C MET A 146 -3.88 -23.19 2.47
N SER A 147 -3.63 -23.85 3.61
CA SER A 147 -4.58 -24.82 4.18
C SER A 147 -5.92 -24.17 4.51
N GLY A 148 -5.90 -23.03 5.21
CA GLY A 148 -7.09 -22.28 5.60
C GLY A 148 -7.90 -21.82 4.38
N ARG A 149 -7.24 -21.22 3.38
CA ARG A 149 -7.86 -20.77 2.13
C ARG A 149 -8.51 -21.90 1.35
N VAL A 150 -7.82 -23.04 1.23
CA VAL A 150 -8.36 -24.22 0.56
C VAL A 150 -9.60 -24.74 1.30
N GLU A 151 -9.53 -24.88 2.62
CA GLU A 151 -10.68 -25.31 3.43
C GLU A 151 -11.85 -24.32 3.36
N HIS A 152 -11.57 -23.02 3.36
CA HIS A 152 -12.57 -21.96 3.25
C HIS A 152 -13.29 -22.04 1.90
N LEU A 153 -12.57 -22.13 0.78
CA LEU A 153 -13.16 -22.28 -0.55
C LEU A 153 -13.97 -23.57 -0.71
N GLN A 154 -13.54 -24.69 -0.10
CA GLN A 154 -14.32 -25.93 -0.09
C GLN A 154 -15.66 -25.76 0.62
N LYS A 155 -15.70 -24.97 1.71
CA LYS A 155 -16.93 -24.67 2.46
C LYS A 155 -17.85 -23.72 1.70
N LEU A 156 -17.30 -22.76 0.96
CA LEU A 156 -18.09 -21.82 0.15
C LEU A 156 -18.81 -22.53 -1.00
N GLN A 157 -18.21 -23.55 -1.62
CA GLN A 157 -18.75 -24.19 -2.83
C GLN A 157 -19.14 -23.13 -3.89
N ALA A 158 -20.38 -23.17 -4.40
CA ALA A 158 -20.92 -22.15 -5.32
C ALA A 158 -21.51 -20.90 -4.60
N GLY A 159 -21.64 -20.94 -3.27
CA GLY A 159 -22.21 -19.88 -2.46
C GLY A 159 -21.15 -18.96 -1.84
N GLY A 160 -21.60 -17.80 -1.35
CA GLY A 160 -20.76 -16.83 -0.63
C GLY A 160 -19.73 -16.09 -1.48
N ASN A 161 -18.93 -15.27 -0.78
CA ASN A 161 -17.85 -14.47 -1.32
C ASN A 161 -16.58 -14.71 -0.49
N ILE A 162 -15.42 -14.51 -1.12
CA ILE A 162 -14.10 -14.55 -0.48
C ILE A 162 -13.33 -13.27 -0.77
N ASP A 163 -12.51 -12.84 0.18
CA ASP A 163 -11.47 -11.84 0.01
C ASP A 163 -10.10 -12.47 0.28
N GLN A 164 -9.06 -12.02 -0.43
CA GLN A 164 -7.71 -12.54 -0.22
C GLN A 164 -7.17 -12.32 1.20
N CYS A 165 -7.82 -11.44 1.96
CA CYS A 165 -7.50 -11.09 3.33
C CYS A 165 -8.22 -11.96 4.39
N ASP A 166 -9.12 -12.86 4.00
CA ASP A 166 -9.91 -13.67 4.94
C ASP A 166 -9.07 -14.73 5.68
N ASP A 167 -8.06 -15.30 5.01
CA ASP A 167 -7.31 -16.47 5.47
C ASP A 167 -5.82 -16.17 5.73
N ILE A 168 -5.48 -14.92 6.08
CA ILE A 168 -4.09 -14.50 6.29
C ILE A 168 -3.57 -14.95 7.66
N THR A 169 -2.32 -15.39 7.70
CA THR A 169 -1.63 -15.80 8.94
C THR A 169 -0.17 -15.31 8.98
N SER A 170 0.38 -14.88 7.85
CA SER A 170 1.74 -14.38 7.72
C SER A 170 1.80 -12.87 7.88
N GLY A 171 2.91 -12.37 8.44
CA GLY A 171 3.13 -10.94 8.55
C GLY A 171 3.28 -10.23 7.19
N TYR A 172 3.71 -10.96 6.17
CA TYR A 172 3.71 -10.46 4.79
C TYR A 172 2.29 -10.16 4.31
N MET A 173 1.36 -11.12 4.42
CA MET A 173 -0.03 -10.92 4.00
C MET A 173 -0.77 -9.93 4.90
N MET A 174 -0.43 -9.85 6.20
CA MET A 174 -0.89 -8.75 7.05
C MET A 174 -0.52 -7.39 6.44
N GLY A 175 0.72 -7.24 5.96
CA GLY A 175 1.16 -6.02 5.27
C GLY A 175 0.38 -5.73 3.99
N VAL A 176 0.14 -6.74 3.15
CA VAL A 176 -0.67 -6.61 1.92
C VAL A 176 -2.08 -6.13 2.25
N CYS A 177 -2.74 -6.76 3.21
CA CYS A 177 -4.11 -6.43 3.61
C CYS A 177 -4.22 -5.06 4.29
N SER A 178 -3.25 -4.70 5.14
CA SER A 178 -3.16 -3.34 5.69
C SER A 178 -2.98 -2.30 4.58
N ALA A 179 -2.20 -2.58 3.53
CA ALA A 179 -2.00 -1.63 2.43
C ALA A 179 -3.31 -1.40 1.64
N ILE A 180 -4.07 -2.46 1.37
CA ILE A 180 -5.38 -2.39 0.73
C ILE A 180 -6.34 -1.54 1.56
N GLU A 181 -6.46 -1.83 2.85
CA GLU A 181 -7.33 -1.11 3.76
C GLU A 181 -6.92 0.38 3.86
N ALA A 182 -5.62 0.65 4.04
CA ALA A 182 -5.09 2.01 4.15
C ALA A 182 -5.35 2.83 2.88
N ARG A 183 -5.26 2.20 1.70
CA ARG A 183 -5.58 2.83 0.42
C ARG A 183 -7.06 3.13 0.29
N GLN A 184 -7.95 2.20 0.64
CA GLN A 184 -9.39 2.44 0.63
C GLN A 184 -9.78 3.57 1.60
N LYS A 185 -9.21 3.56 2.81
CA LYS A 185 -9.38 4.67 3.77
C LYS A 185 -8.84 6.00 3.22
N GLN A 186 -7.71 5.99 2.51
CA GLN A 186 -7.17 7.20 1.86
C GLN A 186 -8.14 7.79 0.84
N HIS A 187 -8.79 6.96 0.02
CA HIS A 187 -9.81 7.44 -0.93
C HIS A 187 -10.96 8.12 -0.21
N VAL A 188 -11.49 7.48 0.84
CA VAL A 188 -12.56 8.05 1.67
C VAL A 188 -12.13 9.37 2.32
N ARG A 189 -10.94 9.43 2.93
CA ARG A 189 -10.39 10.65 3.53
C ARG A 189 -10.25 11.76 2.50
N SER A 190 -9.67 11.47 1.35
CA SER A 190 -9.42 12.46 0.30
C SER A 190 -10.72 13.05 -0.25
N GLN A 191 -11.75 12.21 -0.43
CA GLN A 191 -13.06 12.67 -0.87
C GLN A 191 -13.78 13.49 0.20
N ALA A 192 -13.72 13.07 1.47
CA ALA A 192 -14.37 13.78 2.57
C ALA A 192 -13.70 15.13 2.84
N SER A 193 -12.38 15.14 3.04
CA SER A 193 -11.61 16.35 3.28
C SER A 193 -11.65 17.29 2.08
N GLY A 194 -11.59 16.77 0.84
CA GLY A 194 -11.66 17.58 -0.38
C GLY A 194 -12.97 18.36 -0.48
N LYS A 195 -14.11 17.68 -0.30
CA LYS A 195 -15.43 18.33 -0.29
C LYS A 195 -15.56 19.42 0.78
N THR A 196 -15.02 19.18 1.97
CA THR A 196 -15.01 20.17 3.04
C THR A 196 -14.12 21.37 2.68
N ALA A 197 -12.90 21.10 2.18
CA ALA A 197 -11.92 22.13 1.88
C ALA A 197 -12.31 23.02 0.69
N GLU A 198 -12.99 22.47 -0.31
CA GLU A 198 -13.49 23.21 -1.49
C GLU A 198 -14.42 24.37 -1.10
N ALA A 199 -15.17 24.24 0.00
CA ALA A 199 -16.07 25.27 0.51
C ALA A 199 -15.36 26.39 1.28
N TRP A 200 -14.07 26.23 1.62
CA TRP A 200 -13.33 27.21 2.41
C TRP A 200 -12.78 28.36 1.56
N PRO A 201 -12.54 29.55 2.14
CA PRO A 201 -11.81 30.63 1.47
C PRO A 201 -10.42 30.19 0.99
N VAL A 202 -9.93 30.77 -0.11
CA VAL A 202 -8.63 30.42 -0.74
C VAL A 202 -7.46 30.46 0.25
N ALA A 203 -7.41 31.45 1.15
CA ALA A 203 -6.37 31.55 2.16
C ALA A 203 -6.39 30.36 3.15
N VAL A 204 -7.58 29.89 3.51
CA VAL A 204 -7.78 28.72 4.38
C VAL A 204 -7.40 27.44 3.65
N GLN A 205 -7.79 27.29 2.38
CA GLN A 205 -7.38 26.15 1.55
C GLN A 205 -5.86 26.06 1.44
N ALA A 206 -5.19 27.18 1.20
CA ALA A 206 -3.73 27.22 1.14
C ALA A 206 -3.07 26.82 2.46
N SER A 207 -3.63 27.25 3.61
CA SER A 207 -3.13 26.83 4.93
C SER A 207 -3.40 25.36 5.21
N TYR A 208 -4.56 24.83 4.78
CA TYR A 208 -4.88 23.41 4.94
C TYR A 208 -3.95 22.52 4.13
N LYS A 209 -3.65 22.88 2.88
CA LYS A 209 -2.69 22.13 2.05
C LYS A 209 -1.31 22.05 2.69
N LYS A 210 -0.86 23.11 3.36
CA LYS A 210 0.39 23.10 4.15
C LYS A 210 0.30 22.16 5.35
N LEU A 211 -0.84 22.16 6.05
CA LEU A 211 -1.11 21.23 7.13
C LEU A 211 -1.08 19.77 6.63
N GLU A 212 -1.80 19.43 5.57
CA GLU A 212 -1.81 18.08 5.00
C GLU A 212 -0.40 17.61 4.62
N ALA A 213 0.40 18.47 3.99
CA ALA A 213 1.79 18.15 3.65
C ALA A 213 2.65 17.90 4.91
N ALA A 214 2.48 18.72 5.96
CA ALA A 214 3.20 18.55 7.21
C ALA A 214 2.77 17.27 7.96
N THR A 215 1.46 16.96 7.95
CA THR A 215 0.91 15.71 8.50
C THR A 215 1.47 14.50 7.78
N ASN A 216 1.48 14.49 6.44
CA ASN A 216 2.05 13.39 5.66
C ASN A 216 3.52 13.17 6.02
N ASN A 217 4.34 14.22 6.04
CA ASN A 217 5.76 14.09 6.40
C ASN A 217 5.97 13.55 7.81
N PHE A 218 5.16 14.00 8.78
CA PHE A 218 5.22 13.50 10.15
C PHE A 218 4.75 12.03 10.24
N ALA A 219 3.66 11.67 9.57
CA ALA A 219 3.11 10.32 9.53
C ALA A 219 4.08 9.31 8.91
N GLU A 220 4.75 9.67 7.80
CA GLU A 220 5.78 8.83 7.18
C GLU A 220 6.98 8.62 8.12
N ALA A 221 7.41 9.68 8.81
CA ALA A 221 8.49 9.58 9.78
C ALA A 221 8.13 8.71 10.98
N ARG A 222 6.91 8.82 11.51
CA ARG A 222 6.39 7.93 12.55
C ARG A 222 6.41 6.47 12.10
N ALA A 223 5.90 6.20 10.90
CA ALA A 223 5.80 4.88 10.33
C ALA A 223 7.15 4.22 10.05
N GLY A 224 8.15 4.99 9.62
CA GLY A 224 9.46 4.47 9.24
C GLY A 224 10.53 4.56 10.33
N LYS A 225 10.36 5.44 11.32
CA LYS A 225 11.42 5.79 12.29
C LYS A 225 11.01 5.67 13.75
N GLU A 226 9.71 5.65 14.05
CA GLU A 226 9.17 5.47 15.42
C GLU A 226 8.23 4.26 15.50
N THR A 227 8.40 3.30 14.60
CA THR A 227 7.74 2.00 14.62
C THR A 227 8.83 0.95 14.66
N ASP A 228 8.69 -0.05 15.52
CA ASP A 228 9.57 -1.22 15.47
C ASP A 228 9.28 -2.00 14.19
N LEU A 229 10.29 -2.08 13.31
CA LEU A 229 10.21 -2.76 12.02
C LEU A 229 10.87 -4.14 12.04
N SER A 230 11.12 -4.69 13.23
CA SER A 230 11.49 -6.09 13.41
C SER A 230 10.29 -7.02 13.16
N GLY A 231 10.57 -8.31 13.06
CA GLY A 231 9.53 -9.32 12.82
C GLY A 231 8.91 -9.27 11.42
N THR A 232 7.92 -10.13 11.22
CA THR A 232 7.25 -10.31 9.92
C THR A 232 6.10 -9.34 9.70
N ALA A 233 5.50 -8.80 10.78
CA ALA A 233 4.37 -7.87 10.74
C ALA A 233 4.76 -6.40 10.48
N ARG A 234 6.07 -6.11 10.33
CA ARG A 234 6.62 -4.76 10.20
C ARG A 234 5.91 -3.87 9.19
N ALA A 235 5.50 -4.41 8.04
CA ALA A 235 4.79 -3.65 7.01
C ALA A 235 3.41 -3.20 7.50
N ALA A 236 2.64 -4.11 8.12
CA ALA A 236 1.34 -3.79 8.70
C ALA A 236 1.46 -2.76 9.82
N MET A 237 2.45 -2.91 10.72
CA MET A 237 2.70 -1.97 11.82
C MET A 237 3.06 -0.58 11.31
N SER A 238 3.94 -0.48 10.31
CA SER A 238 4.31 0.78 9.68
C SER A 238 3.11 1.47 9.02
N ILE A 239 2.31 0.70 8.26
CA ILE A 239 1.08 1.19 7.62
C ILE A 239 0.06 1.66 8.66
N ALA A 240 -0.10 0.93 9.76
CA ALA A 240 -1.01 1.29 10.84
C ALA A 240 -0.57 2.60 11.52
N ALA A 241 0.72 2.75 11.83
CA ALA A 241 1.27 3.97 12.42
C ALA A 241 1.07 5.19 11.52
N ARG A 242 1.32 5.05 10.20
CA ARG A 242 1.04 6.10 9.22
C ARG A 242 -0.44 6.45 9.18
N THR A 243 -1.29 5.43 9.07
CA THR A 243 -2.74 5.59 8.87
C THR A 243 -3.40 6.23 10.09
N ALA A 244 -2.94 5.92 11.30
CA ALA A 244 -3.44 6.53 12.54
C ALA A 244 -3.31 8.06 12.54
N GLU A 245 -2.18 8.62 12.08
CA GLU A 245 -1.99 10.07 12.02
C GLU A 245 -2.89 10.73 10.95
N LEU A 246 -3.09 10.05 9.81
CA LEU A 246 -3.96 10.54 8.73
C LEU A 246 -5.44 10.47 9.09
N ASP A 247 -5.87 9.40 9.76
CA ASP A 247 -7.22 9.24 10.27
C ASP A 247 -7.50 10.27 11.37
N LEU A 248 -6.53 10.54 12.24
CA LEU A 248 -6.65 11.58 13.26
C LEU A 248 -6.85 12.96 12.66
N LEU A 249 -6.09 13.35 11.62
CA LEU A 249 -6.31 14.61 10.91
C LEU A 249 -7.73 14.70 10.34
N ALA A 250 -8.19 13.67 9.62
CA ALA A 250 -9.52 13.67 9.02
C ALA A 250 -10.62 13.75 10.08
N GLN A 251 -10.44 13.03 11.19
CA GLN A 251 -11.35 13.06 12.33
C GLN A 251 -11.38 14.43 13.01
N ASP A 252 -10.23 15.05 13.24
CA ASP A 252 -10.12 16.39 13.82
C ASP A 252 -10.85 17.42 12.98
N ILE A 253 -10.60 17.46 11.66
CA ILE A 253 -11.30 18.37 10.74
C ILE A 253 -12.82 18.17 10.84
N LYS A 254 -13.29 16.92 10.79
CA LYS A 254 -14.73 16.63 10.94
C LYS A 254 -15.30 17.13 12.26
N GLN A 255 -14.57 16.96 13.37
CA GLN A 255 -15.03 17.39 14.69
C GLN A 255 -15.04 18.92 14.83
N TYR A 256 -14.01 19.60 14.33
CA TYR A 256 -13.87 21.05 14.43
C TYR A 256 -14.89 21.79 13.53
N GLU A 257 -15.18 21.25 12.35
CA GLU A 257 -16.28 21.75 11.50
C GLU A 257 -17.65 21.56 12.18
N ALA A 258 -17.79 20.56 13.05
CA ALA A 258 -18.98 20.36 13.89
C ALA A 258 -18.97 21.17 15.21
N GLY A 259 -18.02 22.12 15.36
CA GLY A 259 -17.92 23.00 16.53
C GLY A 259 -17.27 22.38 17.76
N LYS A 260 -16.77 21.14 17.69
CA LYS A 260 -16.06 20.48 18.80
C LYS A 260 -14.59 20.90 18.84
N LEU A 261 -14.36 22.20 19.02
CA LEU A 261 -13.04 22.83 18.99
C LEU A 261 -12.18 22.41 20.20
N PRO A 262 -10.84 22.54 20.12
CA PRO A 262 -9.98 22.29 21.26
C PRO A 262 -10.39 23.11 22.49
N PRO A 263 -10.23 22.55 23.70
CA PRO A 263 -10.51 23.29 24.92
C PRO A 263 -9.59 24.50 25.04
N ALA A 264 -10.09 25.59 25.60
CA ALA A 264 -9.28 26.77 25.88
C ALA A 264 -8.07 26.40 26.75
N ALA A 265 -6.91 26.95 26.42
CA ALA A 265 -5.70 26.81 27.21
C ALA A 265 -5.02 28.17 27.41
N THR A 266 -4.41 28.35 28.57
CA THR A 266 -3.55 29.50 28.87
C THR A 266 -2.12 29.26 28.39
N PRO A 267 -1.32 30.33 28.22
CA PRO A 267 0.11 30.19 27.92
C PRO A 267 0.85 29.28 28.91
N ALA A 268 0.50 29.36 30.20
CA ALA A 268 1.11 28.53 31.24
C ALA A 268 0.78 27.03 31.06
N GLN A 269 -0.44 26.70 30.63
CA GLN A 269 -0.84 25.31 30.33
C GLN A 269 -0.12 24.76 29.10
N ALA A 270 0.00 25.55 28.03
CA ALA A 270 0.78 25.17 26.85
C ALA A 270 2.26 24.94 27.20
N GLN A 271 2.85 25.83 28.01
CA GLN A 271 4.23 25.69 28.49
C GLN A 271 4.41 24.45 29.39
N ALA A 272 3.42 24.11 30.22
CA ALA A 272 3.48 22.89 31.03
C ALA A 272 3.53 21.62 30.16
N GLN A 273 2.76 21.57 29.06
CA GLN A 273 2.79 20.46 28.12
C GLN A 273 4.14 20.35 27.41
N ASP A 274 4.73 21.48 26.99
CA ASP A 274 6.05 21.50 26.34
C ASP A 274 7.16 21.10 27.31
N LYS A 275 7.10 21.52 28.58
CA LYS A 275 8.01 21.04 29.62
C LYS A 275 7.92 19.52 29.76
N GLN A 276 6.71 18.96 29.79
CA GLN A 276 6.51 17.52 29.84
C GLN A 276 7.07 16.80 28.60
N LEU A 277 6.88 17.38 27.41
CA LEU A 277 7.46 16.86 26.17
C LEU A 277 8.97 16.73 26.26
N ASN A 278 9.64 17.81 26.68
CA ASN A 278 11.09 17.83 26.79
C ASN A 278 11.61 16.84 27.84
N LEU A 279 10.87 16.64 28.94
CA LEU A 279 11.20 15.63 29.94
C LEU A 279 11.12 14.21 29.37
N ILE A 280 10.03 13.87 28.66
CA ILE A 280 9.85 12.54 28.05
C ILE A 280 10.91 12.31 26.96
N TYR A 281 11.09 13.28 26.06
CA TYR A 281 12.11 13.23 25.02
C TYR A 281 13.51 13.04 25.61
N GLY A 282 13.84 13.76 26.68
CA GLY A 282 15.10 13.60 27.40
C GLY A 282 15.31 12.20 27.98
N LYS A 283 14.24 11.51 28.43
CA LYS A 283 14.31 10.11 28.86
C LYS A 283 14.59 9.17 27.69
N LEU A 284 13.87 9.31 26.58
CA LEU A 284 14.08 8.52 25.36
C LEU A 284 15.52 8.61 24.85
N MET A 285 16.08 9.83 24.83
CA MET A 285 17.45 10.04 24.37
C MET A 285 18.52 9.39 25.28
N LYS A 286 18.17 9.05 26.52
CA LYS A 286 19.06 8.39 27.49
C LYS A 286 18.93 6.87 27.50
N GLN A 287 17.91 6.28 26.87
CA GLN A 287 17.77 4.81 26.76
C GLN A 287 19.01 4.20 26.10
N PRO A 288 19.41 2.96 26.44
CA PRO A 288 20.50 2.28 25.73
C PRO A 288 20.12 2.09 24.25
N LYS A 289 21.13 1.94 23.39
CA LYS A 289 20.89 1.61 21.98
C LYS A 289 20.35 0.17 21.92
N PRO A 290 19.24 -0.10 21.21
CA PRO A 290 18.80 -1.47 20.95
C PRO A 290 19.85 -2.27 20.16
N ASP A 291 19.92 -3.57 20.40
CA ASP A 291 20.91 -4.49 19.81
C ASP A 291 20.35 -5.38 18.69
N TYR A 292 19.11 -5.14 18.25
CA TYR A 292 18.47 -5.87 17.16
C TYR A 292 18.10 -4.97 15.97
N ALA A 293 18.00 -5.59 14.79
CA ALA A 293 17.66 -4.89 13.56
C ALA A 293 16.17 -4.52 13.51
N GLY A 294 15.87 -3.30 13.05
CA GLY A 294 14.50 -2.78 12.92
C GLY A 294 13.99 -2.03 14.15
N ALA A 295 14.75 -2.02 15.25
CA ALA A 295 14.42 -1.28 16.46
C ALA A 295 14.29 0.23 16.20
N VAL A 296 13.48 0.91 17.03
CA VAL A 296 13.37 2.37 17.01
C VAL A 296 14.68 3.00 17.49
N GLU A 297 15.29 3.82 16.64
CA GLU A 297 16.57 4.48 16.95
C GLU A 297 16.38 5.93 17.43
N LYS A 298 17.32 6.40 18.26
CA LYS A 298 17.32 7.78 18.78
C LYS A 298 17.36 8.83 17.67
N ASP A 299 18.09 8.56 16.61
CA ASP A 299 18.18 9.46 15.45
C ASP A 299 16.84 9.51 14.70
N GLY A 300 16.17 8.36 14.61
CA GLY A 300 14.80 8.26 14.10
C GLY A 300 13.81 9.11 14.89
N ILE A 301 13.83 9.01 16.22
CA ILE A 301 12.99 9.83 17.12
C ILE A 301 13.31 11.33 16.95
N ARG A 302 14.60 11.70 16.87
CA ARG A 302 15.02 13.10 16.71
C ARG A 302 14.51 13.70 15.40
N ASP A 303 14.63 12.97 14.30
CA ASP A 303 14.14 13.41 13.00
C ASP A 303 12.62 13.56 12.98
N THR A 304 11.91 12.57 13.52
CA THR A 304 10.45 12.60 13.63
C THR A 304 9.98 13.75 14.52
N GLN A 305 10.68 14.04 15.62
CA GLN A 305 10.37 15.16 16.49
C GLN A 305 10.51 16.52 15.77
N ARG A 306 11.50 16.68 14.88
CA ARG A 306 11.64 17.90 14.06
C ARG A 306 10.50 18.07 13.06
N LEU A 307 10.02 16.97 12.49
CA LEU A 307 8.86 16.99 11.59
C LEU A 307 7.57 17.24 12.35
N TRP A 308 7.44 16.70 13.56
CA TRP A 308 6.33 16.98 14.45
C TRP A 308 6.20 18.47 14.78
N LEU A 309 7.31 19.17 15.04
CA LEU A 309 7.28 20.63 15.28
C LEU A 309 6.70 21.38 14.08
N LYS A 310 7.11 21.03 12.85
CA LYS A 310 6.55 21.63 11.63
C LYS A 310 5.05 21.33 11.47
N TYR A 311 4.64 20.11 11.80
CA TYR A 311 3.23 19.71 11.81
C TYR A 311 2.41 20.50 12.84
N ARG A 312 2.91 20.65 14.06
CA ARG A 312 2.28 21.47 15.10
C ARG A 312 2.10 22.92 14.64
N ASP A 313 3.16 23.51 14.09
CA ASP A 313 3.13 24.91 13.67
C ASP A 313 2.19 25.11 12.46
N ALA A 314 2.12 24.14 11.54
CA ALA A 314 1.15 24.16 10.43
C ALA A 314 -0.31 24.06 10.92
N TRP A 315 -0.56 23.27 11.97
CA TRP A 315 -1.87 23.22 12.62
C TRP A 315 -2.24 24.54 13.27
N VAL A 316 -1.33 25.18 14.00
CA VAL A 316 -1.57 26.49 14.62
C VAL A 316 -1.90 27.54 13.56
N ALA A 317 -1.17 27.55 12.44
CA ALA A 317 -1.43 28.47 11.32
C ALA A 317 -2.80 28.21 10.67
N PHE A 318 -3.14 26.95 10.41
CA PHE A 318 -4.46 26.57 9.88
C PHE A 318 -5.59 26.91 10.87
N GLY A 319 -5.38 26.63 12.16
CA GLY A 319 -6.31 26.96 13.24
C GLY A 319 -6.60 28.44 13.32
N ALA A 320 -5.59 29.29 13.25
CA ALA A 320 -5.76 30.75 13.22
C ALA A 320 -6.57 31.23 11.99
N ALA A 321 -6.39 30.58 10.84
CA ALA A 321 -7.10 30.94 9.61
C ALA A 321 -8.56 30.45 9.59
N ARG A 322 -8.83 29.23 10.08
CA ARG A 322 -10.15 28.58 9.99
C ARG A 322 -11.02 28.74 11.23
N TYR A 323 -10.40 28.80 12.40
CA TYR A 323 -11.03 28.79 13.73
C TYR A 323 -10.47 29.93 14.61
N PRO A 324 -10.70 31.21 14.24
CA PRO A 324 -10.05 32.36 14.89
C PRO A 324 -10.45 32.57 16.37
N SER A 325 -11.51 31.90 16.84
CA SER A 325 -11.90 31.91 18.26
C SER A 325 -11.04 31.01 19.15
N VAL A 326 -10.19 30.15 18.58
CA VAL A 326 -9.30 29.24 19.31
C VAL A 326 -7.90 29.82 19.36
N SER A 327 -7.36 29.99 20.56
CA SER A 327 -6.02 30.55 20.74
C SER A 327 -4.92 29.60 20.22
N ALA A 328 -3.78 30.17 19.83
CA ALA A 328 -2.59 29.39 19.49
C ALA A 328 -2.13 28.49 20.66
N ASP A 329 -2.34 28.93 21.91
CA ASP A 329 -2.04 28.16 23.11
C ASP A 329 -2.91 26.91 23.22
N ALA A 330 -4.20 26.99 22.89
CA ALA A 330 -5.11 25.83 22.89
C ALA A 330 -4.67 24.76 21.87
N TRP A 331 -4.34 25.19 20.66
CA TRP A 331 -3.79 24.30 19.62
C TRP A 331 -2.48 23.66 20.08
N THR A 332 -1.55 24.48 20.58
CA THR A 332 -0.23 24.03 21.03
C THR A 332 -0.33 23.04 22.18
N ALA A 333 -1.14 23.34 23.20
CA ALA A 333 -1.33 22.48 24.36
C ALA A 333 -1.91 21.11 23.96
N MET A 334 -2.97 21.08 23.15
CA MET A 334 -3.61 19.84 22.70
C MET A 334 -2.66 18.97 21.87
N LEU A 335 -1.98 19.56 20.88
CA LEU A 335 -1.06 18.83 19.99
C LEU A 335 0.15 18.30 20.76
N THR A 336 0.66 19.09 21.70
CA THR A 336 1.79 18.69 22.57
C THR A 336 1.39 17.58 23.52
N ALA A 337 0.19 17.63 24.10
CA ALA A 337 -0.33 16.54 24.93
C ALA A 337 -0.44 15.21 24.15
N ARG A 338 -0.91 15.26 22.90
CA ARG A 338 -0.94 14.07 22.02
C ARG A 338 0.46 13.54 21.74
N ARG A 339 1.42 14.42 21.47
CA ARG A 339 2.82 14.02 21.26
C ARG A 339 3.45 13.43 22.53
N ASN A 340 3.11 13.95 23.70
CA ASN A 340 3.54 13.39 24.98
C ASN A 340 3.08 11.93 25.12
N ALA A 341 1.83 11.62 24.78
CA ALA A 341 1.32 10.25 24.78
C ALA A 341 2.07 9.36 23.77
N GLN A 342 2.30 9.87 22.56
CA GLN A 342 3.05 9.13 21.53
C GLN A 342 4.50 8.82 21.92
N LEU A 343 5.18 9.76 22.58
CA LEU A 343 6.56 9.56 23.06
C LEU A 343 6.60 8.66 24.29
N ASN A 344 5.60 8.73 25.19
CA ASN A 344 5.49 7.82 26.32
C ASN A 344 5.30 6.37 25.85
N ALA A 345 4.50 6.13 24.82
CA ALA A 345 4.34 4.78 24.26
C ALA A 345 5.68 4.18 23.77
N LEU A 346 6.65 5.01 23.35
CA LEU A 346 8.00 4.56 23.00
C LEU A 346 8.89 4.28 24.22
N LEU A 347 8.51 4.70 25.43
CA LEU A 347 9.20 4.35 26.68
C LEU A 347 8.66 3.06 27.30
N GLU A 348 7.42 2.69 26.98
CA GLU A 348 6.73 1.50 27.51
C GLU A 348 7.05 0.23 26.71
N ASN A 349 7.56 0.39 25.48
CA ASN A 349 8.04 -0.67 24.59
C ASN A 349 9.56 -0.85 24.72
#